data_AF-A0AAW0X8M8-F1
#
_entry.id   AF-A0AAW0X8M8-F1
#
_cell.length_a   1.000
_cell.length_b   1.000
_cell.length_c   1.000
_cell.angle_alpha   90.00
_cell.angle_beta   90.00
_cell.angle_gamma   90.00
#
_symmetry.space_group_name_H-M   'P 1'
#
loop_
_entity.id
_entity.type
_entity.pdbx_description
1 polymer ?
#
loop_
_entity_poly.entity_id
_entity_poly.type
_entity_poly.pdbx_seq_one_letter_code
_entity_poly.pdbx_strand_id
1 'polypeptide(L)'
;MKLPQNTDEEREIQRTAMAAAIEETIQVPLSVLKILNTSTWDALIQLAAVGNINCKSDLQVGARCLEAGAWGAYYNVKINLSNISDESVRDNYLKEADDLLEQAKQSCSKVLDAVNKREN
;
A
#
# COMPACT_ATOMS: atom_id res chain seq x y z
N MET A 1 -9.47 31.34 -14.90
CA MET A 1 -8.53 32.28 -15.53
C MET A 1 -7.50 31.45 -16.29
N LYS A 2 -7.43 31.60 -17.62
CA LYS A 2 -6.36 30.99 -18.45
C LYS A 2 -5.10 31.82 -18.26
N LEU A 3 -4.06 31.25 -17.66
CA LEU A 3 -2.74 31.87 -17.58
C LEU A 3 -2.08 31.88 -18.99
N PRO A 4 -1.29 32.91 -19.33
CA PRO A 4 -0.51 32.94 -20.56
C PRO A 4 0.47 31.75 -20.60
N GLN A 5 0.70 31.14 -21.77
CA GLN A 5 1.49 29.91 -21.94
C GLN A 5 2.88 30.15 -22.60
N ASN A 6 3.50 31.31 -22.40
CA ASN A 6 4.45 31.83 -23.40
C ASN A 6 5.93 31.94 -22.97
N THR A 7 6.32 31.56 -21.75
CA THR A 7 7.76 31.45 -21.39
C THR A 7 8.18 30.01 -21.10
N ASP A 8 9.44 29.68 -21.37
CA ASP A 8 10.00 28.37 -21.01
C ASP A 8 9.96 28.13 -19.48
N GLU A 9 10.07 29.20 -18.70
CA GLU A 9 9.96 29.19 -17.23
C GLU A 9 8.55 28.82 -16.76
N GLU A 10 7.49 29.40 -17.35
CA GLU A 10 6.10 29.06 -17.04
C GLU A 10 5.79 27.59 -17.38
N ARG A 11 6.31 27.09 -18.50
CA ARG A 11 6.18 25.68 -18.90
C ARG A 11 6.88 24.73 -17.92
N GLU A 12 8.04 25.11 -17.41
CA GLU A 12 8.79 24.29 -16.45
C GLU A 12 8.13 24.26 -15.05
N ILE A 13 7.62 25.40 -14.59
CA ILE A 13 6.84 25.48 -13.34
C ILE A 13 5.59 24.59 -13.44
N GLN A 14 4.87 24.65 -14.56
CA GLN A 14 3.69 23.83 -14.79
C GLN A 14 4.02 22.34 -14.81
N ARG A 15 5.12 21.96 -15.49
CA ARG A 15 5.59 20.57 -15.55
C ARG A 15 5.94 20.05 -14.15
N THR A 16 6.65 20.84 -13.36
CA THR A 16 7.04 20.50 -11.99
C THR A 16 5.82 20.32 -11.09
N ALA A 17 4.85 21.23 -11.16
CA ALA A 17 3.62 21.14 -10.39
C ALA A 17 2.79 19.91 -10.75
N MET A 18 2.71 19.55 -12.04
CA MET A 18 2.05 18.32 -12.48
C MET A 18 2.77 17.06 -11.98
N ALA A 19 4.10 17.02 -12.05
CA ALA A 19 4.88 15.88 -11.56
C ALA A 19 4.66 15.66 -10.06
N ALA A 20 4.69 16.73 -9.26
CA ALA A 20 4.41 16.67 -7.83
C ALA A 20 2.99 16.18 -7.52
N ALA A 21 1.98 16.64 -8.26
CA ALA A 21 0.60 16.18 -8.10
C ALA A 21 0.45 14.69 -8.44
N ILE A 22 1.12 14.21 -9.49
CA ILE A 22 1.13 12.78 -9.83
C ILE A 22 1.77 11.96 -8.71
N GLU A 23 2.91 12.42 -8.18
CA GLU A 23 3.59 11.76 -7.08
C GLU A 23 2.70 11.65 -5.83
N GLU A 24 1.98 12.70 -5.47
CA GLU A 24 1.04 12.69 -4.34
C GLU A 24 -0.04 11.59 -4.50
N THR A 25 -0.59 11.42 -5.71
CA THR A 25 -1.61 10.38 -5.97
C THR A 25 -1.09 8.95 -5.81
N ILE A 26 0.23 8.74 -5.93
CA ILE A 26 0.89 7.45 -5.73
C ILE A 26 1.19 7.24 -4.25
N GLN A 27 1.63 8.30 -3.57
CA GLN A 27 2.02 8.25 -2.16
C GLN A 27 0.87 7.85 -1.25
N VAL A 28 -0.36 8.31 -1.52
CA VAL A 28 -1.53 7.96 -0.71
C VAL A 28 -1.77 6.43 -0.65
N PRO A 29 -2.00 5.70 -1.76
CA PRO A 29 -2.17 4.25 -1.70
C PRO A 29 -0.90 3.51 -1.26
N LEU A 30 0.30 4.02 -1.58
CA LEU A 30 1.55 3.43 -1.10
C LEU A 30 1.68 3.53 0.43
N SER A 31 1.21 4.61 1.04
CA SER A 31 1.20 4.77 2.50
C SER A 31 0.34 3.71 3.20
N VAL A 32 -0.77 3.28 2.58
CA VAL A 32 -1.61 2.20 3.10
C VAL A 32 -0.80 0.90 3.18
N LEU A 33 -0.10 0.55 2.10
CA LEU A 33 0.80 -0.61 2.08
C LEU A 33 1.88 -0.52 3.17
N LYS A 34 2.46 0.66 3.38
CA LYS A 34 3.48 0.89 4.41
C LYS A 34 2.91 0.76 5.83
N ILE A 35 1.74 1.31 6.12
CA ILE A 35 1.12 1.25 7.44
C ILE A 35 0.78 -0.20 7.81
N LEU A 36 0.26 -0.97 6.86
CA LEU A 36 -0.03 -2.38 7.06
C LEU A 36 1.22 -3.16 7.50
N ASN A 37 2.34 -2.94 6.79
CA ASN A 37 3.61 -3.64 7.03
C ASN A 37 4.42 -3.13 8.22
N THR A 38 4.20 -1.89 8.69
CA THR A 38 4.98 -1.33 9.81
C THR A 38 4.31 -1.47 11.17
N SER A 39 2.99 -1.67 11.24
CA SER A 39 2.27 -1.63 12.52
C SER A 39 1.07 -2.57 12.62
N THR A 40 0.38 -2.86 11.51
CA THR A 40 -0.90 -3.57 11.59
C THR A 40 -0.69 -5.08 11.72
N TRP A 41 0.21 -5.66 10.91
CA TRP A 41 0.44 -7.10 10.93
C TRP A 41 1.04 -7.60 12.24
N ASP A 42 1.99 -6.87 12.81
CA ASP A 42 2.61 -7.24 14.09
C ASP A 42 1.59 -7.27 15.23
N ALA A 43 0.64 -6.33 15.24
CA ALA A 43 -0.45 -6.32 16.20
C ALA A 43 -1.37 -7.55 16.03
N LEU A 44 -1.71 -7.92 14.79
CA LEU A 44 -2.52 -9.12 14.52
C LEU A 44 -1.79 -10.41 14.89
N ILE A 45 -0.47 -10.51 14.67
CA ILE A 45 0.33 -11.68 15.04
C ILE A 45 0.36 -11.84 16.56
N GLN A 46 0.54 -10.74 17.32
CA GLN A 46 0.47 -10.78 18.77
C GLN A 46 -0.92 -11.18 19.27
N LEU A 47 -1.97 -10.58 18.68
CA LEU A 47 -3.36 -10.89 19.04
C LEU A 47 -3.73 -12.33 18.70
N ALA A 48 -3.18 -12.88 17.60
CA ALA A 48 -3.35 -14.28 17.24
C ALA A 48 -2.85 -15.20 18.37
N ALA A 49 -1.74 -14.86 19.03
CA ALA A 49 -1.16 -15.68 20.09
C ALA A 49 -1.94 -15.63 21.41
N VAL A 50 -2.46 -14.45 21.81
CA VAL A 50 -3.01 -14.24 23.17
C VAL A 50 -4.51 -13.91 23.21
N GLY A 51 -5.12 -13.60 22.07
CA GLY A 51 -6.51 -13.15 21.98
C GLY A 51 -7.52 -14.21 22.43
N ASN A 52 -8.75 -13.78 22.70
CA ASN A 52 -9.86 -14.68 23.04
C ASN A 52 -10.05 -15.71 21.92
N ILE A 53 -9.96 -17.00 22.26
CA ILE A 53 -10.08 -18.09 21.29
C ILE A 53 -11.46 -18.13 20.60
N ASN A 54 -12.51 -17.62 21.27
CA ASN A 54 -13.83 -17.50 20.67
C ASN A 54 -13.88 -16.46 19.54
N CYS A 55 -12.90 -15.55 19.45
CA CYS A 55 -12.76 -14.56 18.39
C CYS A 55 -11.83 -15.04 17.24
N LYS A 56 -11.53 -16.35 17.17
CA LYS A 56 -10.67 -16.96 16.14
C LYS A 56 -11.11 -16.60 14.73
N SER A 57 -12.40 -16.73 14.44
CA SER A 57 -12.97 -16.41 13.12
C SER A 57 -12.82 -14.93 12.76
N ASP A 58 -12.99 -14.04 13.74
CA ASP A 58 -12.89 -12.58 13.52
C ASP A 58 -11.46 -12.20 13.12
N LEU A 59 -10.46 -12.81 13.78
CA LEU A 59 -9.05 -12.66 13.44
C LEU A 59 -8.72 -13.17 12.03
N GLN A 60 -9.25 -14.32 11.65
CA GLN A 60 -9.04 -14.89 10.31
C GLN A 60 -9.64 -13.99 9.22
N VAL A 61 -10.87 -13.52 9.42
CA VAL A 61 -11.54 -12.59 8.50
C VAL A 61 -10.77 -11.27 8.44
N GLY A 62 -10.41 -10.70 9.59
CA GLY A 62 -9.64 -9.46 9.67
C GLY A 62 -8.32 -9.54 8.91
N ALA A 63 -7.57 -10.64 9.06
CA ALA A 63 -6.33 -10.85 8.31
C ALA A 63 -6.56 -10.86 6.79
N ARG A 64 -7.62 -11.53 6.30
CA ARG A 64 -7.95 -11.52 4.87
C ARG A 64 -8.46 -10.18 4.36
N CYS A 65 -9.21 -9.44 5.18
CA CYS A 65 -9.64 -8.08 4.84
C CYS A 65 -8.45 -7.14 4.65
N LEU A 66 -7.45 -7.22 5.53
CA LEU A 66 -6.23 -6.41 5.42
C LEU A 66 -5.40 -6.80 4.18
N GLU A 67 -5.28 -8.09 3.88
CA GLU A 67 -4.61 -8.57 2.66
C GLU A 67 -5.32 -8.07 1.40
N ALA A 68 -6.66 -8.14 1.36
CA ALA A 68 -7.45 -7.58 0.25
C ALA A 68 -7.31 -6.06 0.15
N GLY A 69 -7.22 -5.35 1.27
CA GLY A 69 -6.93 -3.92 1.33
C GLY A 69 -5.54 -3.57 0.77
N ALA A 70 -4.52 -4.36 1.12
CA ALA A 70 -3.18 -4.23 0.55
C ALA A 70 -3.21 -4.45 -0.98
N TRP A 71 -3.91 -5.49 -1.42
CA TRP A 71 -4.09 -5.78 -2.84
C TRP A 71 -4.77 -4.61 -3.58
N GLY A 72 -5.84 -4.04 -3.02
CA GLY A 72 -6.51 -2.87 -3.60
C GLY A 72 -5.59 -1.64 -3.67
N ALA A 73 -4.87 -1.35 -2.59
CA ALA A 73 -3.90 -0.25 -2.54
C ALA A 73 -2.78 -0.41 -3.58
N TYR A 74 -2.26 -1.62 -3.75
CA TYR A 74 -1.27 -1.94 -4.77
C TYR A 74 -1.77 -1.62 -6.20
N TYR A 75 -3.00 -2.00 -6.55
CA TYR A 75 -3.53 -1.67 -7.87
C TYR A 75 -3.80 -0.17 -8.05
N ASN A 76 -4.19 0.53 -6.98
CA ASN A 76 -4.29 1.99 -7.02
C ASN A 76 -2.93 2.64 -7.29
N VAL A 77 -1.84 2.14 -6.70
CA VAL A 77 -0.47 2.56 -7.06
C VAL A 77 -0.24 2.32 -8.56
N LYS A 78 -0.41 1.08 -9.04
CA LYS A 78 -0.15 0.73 -10.45
C LYS A 78 -0.92 1.57 -11.46
N ILE A 79 -2.17 1.91 -11.16
CA ILE A 79 -2.98 2.77 -12.02
C ILE A 79 -2.36 4.18 -12.10
N ASN A 80 -1.91 4.74 -10.98
CA ASN A 80 -1.31 6.08 -10.98
C ASN A 80 0.12 6.09 -11.56
N LEU A 81 0.83 4.96 -11.54
CA LEU A 81 2.15 4.82 -12.18
C LEU A 81 2.14 5.06 -13.70
N SER A 82 1.02 4.82 -14.39
CA SER A 82 0.92 5.10 -15.83
C SER A 82 1.00 6.59 -16.16
N ASN A 83 0.86 7.46 -15.15
CA ASN A 83 0.96 8.91 -15.30
C ASN A 83 2.39 9.43 -15.12
N ILE A 84 3.35 8.58 -14.71
CA ILE A 84 4.77 8.96 -14.57
C ILE A 84 5.49 8.77 -15.90
N SER A 85 6.10 9.84 -16.40
CA SER A 85 6.91 9.80 -17.63
C SER A 85 8.32 9.23 -17.41
N ASP A 86 8.90 9.40 -16.22
CA ASP A 86 10.22 8.87 -15.88
C ASP A 86 10.14 7.38 -15.51
N GLU A 87 10.75 6.55 -16.35
CA GLU A 87 10.73 5.09 -16.19
C GLU A 87 11.44 4.62 -14.94
N SER A 88 12.55 5.26 -14.55
CA SER A 88 13.31 4.90 -13.35
C SER A 88 12.49 5.16 -12.09
N VAL A 89 11.81 6.31 -12.03
CA VAL A 89 10.91 6.66 -10.91
C VAL A 89 9.73 5.69 -10.84
N ARG A 90 9.11 5.39 -11.98
CA ARG A 90 8.02 4.42 -12.09
C ARG A 90 8.42 3.04 -11.59
N ASP A 91 9.58 2.55 -12.02
CA ASP A 91 10.06 1.21 -11.70
C ASP A 91 10.45 1.10 -10.22
N ASN A 92 10.98 2.17 -9.62
CA ASN A 92 11.24 2.23 -8.17
C ASN A 92 9.95 2.11 -7.36
N TYR A 93 8.92 2.89 -7.70
CA TYR A 93 7.62 2.81 -7.02
C TYR A 93 6.94 1.45 -7.22
N LEU A 94 7.02 0.89 -8.43
CA LEU A 94 6.47 -0.45 -8.70
C LEU A 94 7.16 -1.50 -7.83
N LYS A 95 8.49 -1.47 -7.78
CA LYS A 95 9.27 -2.39 -6.96
C LYS A 95 8.91 -2.29 -5.47
N GLU A 96 8.81 -1.07 -4.95
CA GLU A 96 8.42 -0.85 -3.56
C GLU A 96 7.01 -1.39 -3.27
N ALA A 97 6.05 -1.15 -4.17
CA ALA A 97 4.70 -1.65 -4.03
C ALA A 97 4.61 -3.19 -4.12
N ASP A 98 5.37 -3.82 -5.02
CA ASP A 98 5.49 -5.27 -5.14
C ASP A 98 6.05 -5.89 -3.85
N ASP A 99 7.15 -5.35 -3.34
CA ASP A 99 7.80 -5.82 -2.11
C ASP A 99 6.84 -5.70 -0.91
N LEU A 100 6.11 -4.58 -0.79
CA LEU A 100 5.13 -4.37 0.29
C LEU A 100 3.90 -5.28 0.18
N LEU A 101 3.40 -5.55 -1.03
CA LEU A 101 2.28 -6.47 -1.24
C LEU A 101 2.69 -7.90 -0.86
N GLU A 102 3.89 -8.32 -1.24
CA GLU A 102 4.40 -9.65 -0.90
C GLU A 102 4.57 -9.81 0.62
N GLN A 103 5.11 -8.81 1.30
CA GLN A 103 5.17 -8.79 2.76
C GLN A 103 3.79 -8.88 3.42
N ALA A 104 2.77 -8.22 2.85
CA ALA A 104 1.42 -8.28 3.37
C ALA A 104 0.81 -9.69 3.23
N LYS A 105 1.02 -10.37 2.09
CA LYS A 105 0.59 -11.77 1.89
C LYS A 105 1.26 -12.72 2.87
N GLN A 106 2.58 -12.59 3.04
CA GLN A 106 3.34 -13.41 3.99
C GLN A 106 2.87 -13.19 5.43
N SER A 107 2.59 -11.94 5.80
CA SER A 107 2.08 -11.59 7.12
C SER A 107 0.68 -12.13 7.37
N CYS A 108 -0.22 -12.04 6.37
CA CYS A 108 -1.53 -12.67 6.42
C CYS A 108 -1.41 -14.18 6.66
N SER A 109 -0.55 -14.87 5.91
CA SER A 109 -0.28 -16.31 6.11
C SER A 109 0.19 -16.60 7.54
N LYS A 110 1.15 -15.83 8.06
CA LYS A 110 1.66 -16.01 9.43
C LYS A 110 0.56 -15.85 10.48
N VAL A 111 -0.32 -14.87 10.33
CA VAL A 111 -1.46 -14.68 11.24
C VAL A 111 -2.38 -15.88 11.18
N LEU A 112 -2.78 -16.31 9.98
CA LEU A 112 -3.70 -17.44 9.81
C LEU A 112 -3.10 -18.74 10.36
N ASP A 113 -1.81 -18.99 10.14
CA ASP A 113 -1.11 -20.15 10.68
C ASP A 113 -1.05 -20.12 12.22
N ALA A 114 -0.74 -18.96 12.80
CA ALA A 114 -0.70 -18.78 14.25
C ALA A 114 -2.08 -19.03 14.88
N VAL A 115 -3.13 -18.48 14.28
CA VAL A 115 -4.51 -18.66 14.73
C VAL A 115 -4.97 -20.12 14.59
N ASN A 116 -4.63 -20.78 13.48
CA ASN A 116 -5.03 -22.16 13.21
C ASN A 116 -4.41 -23.17 14.18
N LYS A 117 -3.17 -22.94 14.61
CA LYS A 117 -2.46 -23.77 15.60
C LYS A 117 -3.01 -23.68 17.01
N ARG A 118 -3.92 -22.74 17.29
CA ARG A 118 -4.57 -22.66 18.61
C ARG A 118 -5.70 -23.67 18.71
N GLU A 119 -5.52 -24.61 19.64
CA GLU A 119 -6.52 -25.58 20.08
C GLU A 119 -7.42 -24.96 21.15
N ASN A 120 -8.69 -25.40 21.17
CA ASN A 120 -9.70 -24.99 22.17
C ASN A 120 -9.44 -25.61 23.53
#